data_AF-Q97AS6-F1
#
_entry.id   AF-Q97AS6-F1
#
_cell.length_a   1.000
_cell.length_b   1.000
_cell.length_c   1.000
_cell.angle_alpha   90.00
_cell.angle_beta   90.00
_cell.angle_gamma   90.00
#
_symmetry.space_group_name_H-M   'P 1'
#
loop_
_entity.id
_entity.type
_entity.pdbx_description
1 polymer ?
#
loop_
_entity_poly.entity_id
_entity_poly.type
_entity_poly.pdbx_seq_one_letter_code
_entity_poly.pdbx_strand_id
1 'polypeptide(L)' 'MGLVEKVITLNKKLNQFNGKKTDENYEILDEIKRVDTQIDIAIYRLYGLTAEERKVIEESS' A
#
# COMPACT_ATOMS: atom_id res chain seq x y z
N MET A 1 -9.99 -3.50 -12.06
CA MET A 1 -9.12 -4.07 -11.01
C MET A 1 -9.04 -3.07 -9.87
N GLY A 2 -9.44 -3.47 -8.67
CA GLY A 2 -9.39 -2.59 -7.49
C GLY A 2 -7.97 -2.46 -6.93
N LEU A 3 -7.67 -1.39 -6.20
CA LEU A 3 -6.36 -1.19 -5.55
C LEU A 3 -6.02 -2.34 -4.59
N VAL A 4 -7.02 -2.83 -3.86
CA VAL A 4 -6.91 -4.00 -2.97
C VAL A 4 -6.50 -5.26 -3.73
N GLU A 5 -7.12 -5.51 -4.88
CA GLU A 5 -6.80 -6.66 -5.73
C GLU A 5 -5.36 -6.57 -6.29
N LYS A 6 -4.90 -5.36 -6.60
CA LYS A 6 -3.52 -5.09 -7.01
C LYS A 6 -2.53 -5.40 -5.88
N VAL A 7 -2.79 -4.94 -4.65
CA VAL A 7 -1.90 -5.20 -3.51
C VAL A 7 -1.83 -6.70 -3.16
N ILE A 8 -2.94 -7.43 -3.27
CA ILE A 8 -2.97 -8.89 -3.06
C ILE A 8 -2.13 -9.60 -4.11
N THR A 9 -2.22 -9.17 -5.38
CA THR A 9 -1.44 -9.76 -6.48
C THR A 9 0.05 -9.51 -6.30
N LEU A 10 0.44 -8.30 -5.90
CA LEU A 10 1.84 -7.95 -5.64
C LEU A 10 2.40 -8.72 -4.44
N ASN A 11 1.63 -8.87 -3.35
CA ASN A 11 2.03 -9.70 -2.20
C ASN A 11 2.21 -11.17 -2.56
N LYS A 12 1.34 -11.72 -3.42
CA LYS A 12 1.51 -13.09 -3.93
C LYS A 12 2.80 -13.24 -4.74
N LYS A 13 3.13 -12.27 -5.59
CA LYS A 13 4.42 -12.24 -6.32
C LYS A 13 5.59 -12.14 -5.36
N LEU A 14 5.52 -11.28 -4.35
CA LEU A 14 6.56 -11.13 -3.33
C LEU A 14 6.85 -12.46 -2.61
N ASN A 15 5.81 -13.20 -2.24
CA ASN A 15 5.94 -14.51 -1.59
C ASN A 15 6.61 -15.58 -2.48
N GLN A 16 6.54 -15.46 -3.82
CA GLN A 16 7.22 -16.38 -4.72
C GLN A 16 8.74 -16.26 -4.66
N PHE A 17 9.27 -15.11 -4.20
CA PHE A 17 10.71 -14.91 -4.03
C PHE A 17 11.27 -15.57 -2.75
N ASN A 18 10.44 -16.20 -1.91
CA ASN A 18 10.86 -16.95 -0.72
C ASN A 18 11.83 -16.18 0.20
N GLY A 19 11.67 -14.85 0.30
CA GLY A 19 12.54 -13.99 1.10
C GLY A 19 13.93 -13.70 0.48
N LYS A 20 14.18 -14.10 -0.77
CA LYS A 20 15.38 -13.69 -1.50
C LYS A 20 15.30 -12.18 -1.77
N LYS A 21 16.31 -11.44 -1.29
CA LYS A 21 16.46 -10.01 -1.57
C LYS A 21 17.09 -9.84 -2.95
N THR A 22 16.26 -9.82 -3.99
CA THR A 22 16.63 -9.45 -5.36
C THR A 22 16.18 -8.02 -5.66
N ASP A 23 16.72 -7.41 -6.72
CA ASP A 23 16.30 -6.07 -7.16
C ASP A 23 14.81 -6.03 -7.50
N GLU A 24 14.30 -7.07 -8.15
CA GLU A 24 12.85 -7.27 -8.42
C GLU A 24 12.01 -7.31 -7.13
N ASN A 25 12.55 -7.87 -6.04
CA ASN A 25 11.88 -7.90 -4.75
C ASN A 25 11.74 -6.49 -4.16
N TYR A 26 12.75 -5.63 -4.33
CA TYR A 26 12.68 -4.23 -3.91
C TYR A 26 11.68 -3.42 -4.75
N GLU A 27 11.62 -3.66 -6.06
CA GLU A 27 10.66 -3.01 -6.94
C GLU A 27 9.21 -3.37 -6.56
N ILE A 28 8.94 -4.65 -6.29
CA ILE A 28 7.61 -5.10 -5.85
C ILE A 28 7.23 -4.48 -4.50
N LEU A 29 8.18 -4.38 -3.56
CA LEU A 29 7.95 -3.71 -2.28
C LEU A 29 7.64 -2.22 -2.43
N ASP A 30 8.34 -1.53 -3.32
CA ASP A 30 8.05 -0.12 -3.61
C ASP A 30 6.66 0.05 -4.23
N GLU A 31 6.28 -0.85 -5.15
CA GLU A 31 4.96 -0.82 -5.76
C GLU A 31 3.85 -1.11 -4.74
N ILE A 32 4.07 -2.05 -3.81
CA ILE A 32 3.13 -2.30 -2.70
C ILE A 32 2.93 -1.03 -1.87
N LYS A 33 4.01 -0.35 -1.46
CA LYS A 33 3.93 0.90 -0.71
C LYS A 33 3.16 1.99 -1.46
N ARG A 34 3.40 2.14 -2.77
CA ARG A 34 2.66 3.11 -3.60
C ARG A 34 1.18 2.78 -3.69
N VAL A 35 0.81 1.50 -3.78
CA VAL A 35 -0.59 1.07 -3.84
C VAL A 35 -1.27 1.29 -2.48
N ASP A 36 -0.55 1.04 -1.39
CA ASP A 36 -0.99 1.28 -0.02
C ASP A 36 -1.34 2.75 0.22
N THR A 37 -0.43 3.68 -0.12
CA THR A 37 -0.71 5.12 -0.03
C THR A 37 -1.91 5.56 -0.88
N GLN A 38 -2.12 4.92 -2.05
CA GLN A 38 -3.30 5.19 -2.87
C GLN A 38 -4.60 4.70 -2.22
N ILE A 39 -4.55 3.58 -1.49
CA ILE A 39 -5.68 3.08 -0.70
C ILE A 39 -6.00 4.06 0.42
N ASP A 40 -5.00 4.54 1.17
CA ASP A 40 -5.20 5.53 2.24
C ASP A 40 -5.85 6.80 1.72
N ILE A 41 -5.35 7.35 0.60
CA ILE A 41 -5.94 8.53 -0.04
C ILE A 41 -7.39 8.26 -0.48
N ALA A 42 -7.67 7.06 -1.00
CA ALA A 42 -9.03 6.69 -1.40
C ALA A 42 -9.96 6.60 -0.19
N ILE A 43 -9.50 6.03 0.92
CA ILE A 43 -10.22 5.96 2.20
C ILE A 43 -10.48 7.38 2.73
N TYR A 44 -9.46 8.24 2.76
CA TYR A 44 -9.58 9.62 3.21
C TYR A 44 -10.62 10.39 2.39
N ARG A 45 -10.64 10.20 1.08
CA ARG A 45 -11.64 10.80 0.19
C ARG A 45 -13.03 10.22 0.40
N LEU A 46 -13.14 8.90 0.63
CA LEU A 46 -14.42 8.23 0.85
C LEU A 46 -15.11 8.71 2.14
N TYR A 47 -14.33 8.88 3.21
CA TYR A 47 -14.83 9.37 4.50
C TYR A 47 -14.82 10.90 4.61
N GLY A 48 -14.28 11.61 3.63
CA GLY A 48 -14.21 13.07 3.62
C GLY A 48 -13.30 13.65 4.71
N LEU A 49 -12.24 12.92 5.09
CA LEU A 49 -11.40 13.29 6.21
C LEU A 49 -10.65 14.61 5.97
N THR A 50 -10.59 15.45 7.01
CA THR A 50 -9.84 16.70 6.97
C THR A 50 -8.33 16.46 7.13
N ALA A 51 -7.54 17.53 6.95
CA ALA A 51 -6.10 17.45 7.19
C ALA A 51 -5.77 17.14 8.66
N GLU A 52 -6.54 17.65 9.64
CA GLU A 52 -6.32 17.34 11.05
C GLU A 52 -6.63 15.87 11.36
N GLU A 53 -7.73 15.33 10.83
CA GLU A 53 -8.12 13.93 11.06
C GLU A 53 -7.12 12.95 10.45
N ARG A 54 -6.62 13.24 9.24
CA ARG A 54 -5.54 12.44 8.62
C ARG A 54 -4.28 12.41 9.46
N LYS A 55 -3.89 13.56 10.03
CA LYS A 55 -2.69 13.66 10.86
C LYS A 55 -2.80 12.79 12.12
N VAL A 56 -3.97 12.74 12.75
CA VAL A 56 -4.20 11.86 13.92
C VAL A 56 -4.06 10.38 13.54
N ILE A 57 -4.53 9.99 12.37
CA ILE A 57 -4.41 8.60 11.87
C ILE A 57 -2.95 8.27 11.58
N GLU A 58 -2.23 9.15 10.87
CA GLU A 58 -0.82 8.96 10.53
C GLU A 58 0.10 8.93 11.76
N GLU A 59 -0.21 9.69 12.81
CA GLU A 59 0.52 9.67 14.09
C GLU A 59 0.23 8.41 14.93
N SER A 60 -0.85 7.68 14.61
CA SER A 60 -1.28 6.48 15.33
C SER A 60 -0.84 5.16 14.68
N SER A 61 -0.16 5.20 13.53
CA SER A 61 0.21 4.04 12.70
C SER A 61 1.72 3.73 12.69
#